data_AF-A0A2T4I4Z3-F1
#
_entry.id   AF-A0A2T4I4Z3-F1
#
_cell.length_a   1.000
_cell.length_b   1.000
_cell.length_c   1.000
_cell.angle_alpha   90.00
_cell.angle_beta   90.00
_cell.angle_gamma   90.00
#
_symmetry.space_group_name_H-M   'P 1'
#
loop_
_entity.id
_entity.type
_entity.pdbx_description
1 polymer ?
#
loop_
_entity_poly.entity_id
_entity_poly.type
_entity_poly.pdbx_seq_one_letter_code
_entity_poly.pdbx_strand_id
1 'polypeptide(L)' 'MTIAIERNSLSSKRELLCSRENAMRVAGRIFDHSQERVSILRTADPLQPFRVSTDPAPPGLIVLEMVA' A
#
# COMPACT_ATOMS: atom_id res chain seq x y z
N MET A 1 -19.17 7.75 13.78
CA MET A 1 -19.92 7.16 12.67
C MET A 1 -18.94 6.81 11.57
N THR A 2 -18.46 5.56 11.57
CA THR A 2 -17.61 5.02 10.50
C THR A 2 -18.52 4.89 9.29
N ILE A 3 -18.36 5.80 8.33
CA ILE A 3 -18.92 5.62 6.99
C ILE A 3 -18.15 4.42 6.44
N ALA A 4 -18.70 3.22 6.64
CA ALA A 4 -18.39 2.11 5.79
C ALA A 4 -18.82 2.59 4.41
N ILE A 5 -17.86 3.14 3.65
CA ILE A 5 -18.02 3.32 2.21
C ILE A 5 -18.44 1.95 1.76
N GLU A 6 -19.73 1.83 1.40
CA GLU A 6 -20.26 0.58 0.89
C GLU A 6 -19.25 0.10 -0.14
N ARG A 7 -18.83 -1.17 -0.05
CA ARG A 7 -17.87 -1.76 -0.99
C ARG A 7 -18.43 -1.84 -2.43
N ASN A 8 -19.54 -1.15 -2.68
CA ASN A 8 -20.19 -0.81 -3.94
C ASN A 8 -19.92 0.70 -4.17
N SER A 9 -19.04 1.20 -5.02
CA SER A 9 -18.33 0.64 -6.16
C SER A 9 -17.10 1.52 -6.34
N LEU A 10 -15.92 1.10 -5.86
CA LEU A 10 -14.71 1.80 -6.26
C LEU A 10 -14.66 1.71 -7.79
N SER A 11 -14.35 2.81 -8.49
CA SER A 11 -14.20 2.74 -9.94
C SER A 11 -13.12 1.70 -10.27
N SER A 12 -13.20 1.03 -11.42
CA SER A 12 -12.20 0.04 -11.82
C SER A 12 -10.77 0.60 -11.79
N LYS A 13 -10.61 1.90 -12.02
CA LYS A 13 -9.34 2.61 -11.86
C LYS A 13 -8.85 2.62 -10.42
N ARG A 14 -9.73 2.88 -9.45
CA ARG A 14 -9.39 2.82 -8.02
C ARG A 14 -9.09 1.40 -7.58
N GLU A 15 -9.87 0.42 -8.01
CA GLU A 15 -9.58 -0.99 -7.72
C GLU A 15 -8.17 -1.38 -8.19
N LEU A 16 -7.79 -0.97 -9.40
CA LEU A 16 -6.45 -1.20 -9.93
C LEU A 16 -5.36 -0.46 -9.15
N LEU A 17 -5.50 0.86 -8.94
CA LEU A 17 -4.45 1.69 -8.34
C LEU A 17 -4.29 1.46 -6.83
N CYS A 18 -5.39 1.17 -6.14
CA CYS A 18 -5.42 0.87 -4.71
C CYS A 18 -5.28 -0.65 -4.43
N SER A 19 -4.97 -1.47 -5.44
CA SER A 19 -4.72 -2.90 -5.27
C SER A 19 -3.41 -3.17 -4.55
N ARG A 20 -3.32 -4.34 -3.90
CA ARG A 20 -2.08 -4.83 -3.31
C ARG A 20 -1.03 -5.07 -4.39
N GLU A 21 -1.44 -5.57 -5.55
CA GLU A 21 -0.59 -5.86 -6.70
C GLU A 21 0.06 -4.59 -7.24
N ASN A 22 -0.68 -3.49 -7.29
CA ASN A 22 -0.11 -2.21 -7.66
C ASN A 22 0.87 -1.68 -6.61
N ALA A 23 0.55 -1.79 -5.32
CA ALA A 23 1.46 -1.40 -4.26
C ALA A 23 2.79 -2.20 -4.33
N MET A 24 2.74 -3.51 -4.59
CA MET A 24 3.93 -4.35 -4.77
C MET A 24 4.77 -3.92 -5.97
N ARG A 25 4.13 -3.60 -7.10
CA ARG A 25 4.85 -3.11 -8.29
C ARG A 25 5.53 -1.76 -8.06
N VAL A 26 4.87 -0.85 -7.33
CA VAL A 26 5.45 0.45 -6.96
C VAL A 26 6.61 0.25 -5.98
N ALA A 27 6.43 -0.58 -4.95
CA ALA A 27 7.47 -0.88 -3.97
C ALA A 27 8.71 -1.47 -4.63
N GLY A 28 8.55 -2.45 -5.53
CA GLY A 28 9.66 -3.04 -6.28
C GLY A 28 10.42 -2.00 -7.09
N ARG A 29 9.72 -1.12 -7.83
CA ARG A 29 10.38 -0.05 -8.59
C ARG A 29 11.17 0.93 -7.73
N ILE A 30 10.65 1.27 -6.55
CA ILE A 30 11.35 2.16 -5.61
C ILE A 30 12.58 1.44 -5.08
N PHE A 31 12.42 0.19 -4.65
CA PHE A 31 13.51 -0.64 -4.14
C PHE A 31 14.62 -0.84 -5.18
N ASP A 32 14.27 -1.15 -6.43
CA ASP A 32 15.23 -1.31 -7.53
C ASP A 32 16.03 -0.02 -7.80
N HIS A 33 15.43 1.15 -7.55
CA HIS A 33 16.06 2.45 -7.79
C HIS A 33 16.92 2.94 -6.62
N SER A 34 16.44 2.82 -5.37
CA SER A 34 17.15 3.34 -4.20
C SER A 34 18.01 2.29 -3.49
N GLN A 35 17.71 1.00 -3.65
CA GLN A 35 18.23 -0.11 -2.83
C GLN A 35 18.03 0.09 -1.31
N GLU A 36 17.14 1.00 -0.93
CA GLU A 36 16.79 1.26 0.46
C GLU A 36 15.61 0.38 0.87
N ARG A 37 15.41 0.25 2.19
CA ARG A 37 14.26 -0.47 2.74
C ARG A 37 12.95 0.15 2.24
N VAL A 38 12.04 -0.69 1.76
CA VAL A 38 10.69 -0.28 1.34
C VAL A 38 9.64 -1.17 1.99
N SER A 39 8.66 -0.55 2.64
CA SER A 39 7.52 -1.21 3.27
C SER A 39 6.22 -0.91 2.56
N ILE A 40 5.33 -1.91 2.51
CA ILE A 40 3.93 -1.76 2.14
C ILE A 40 3.10 -1.84 3.42
N LEU A 41 2.41 -0.75 3.75
CA LEU A 41 1.60 -0.61 4.94
C LEU A 41 0.13 -0.82 4.62
N ARG A 42 -0.58 -1.54 5.48
CA ARG A 42 -2.05 -1.58 5.47
C ARG A 42 -2.58 -0.39 6.25
N THR A 43 -3.50 0.36 5.65
CA THR A 43 -4.14 1.49 6.32
C THR A 43 -5.59 1.17 6.67
N ALA A 44 -6.18 2.00 7.53
CA ALA A 44 -7.61 1.98 7.80
C ALA A 44 -8.41 2.84 6.79
N ASP A 45 -7.76 3.56 5.87
CA ASP A 45 -8.40 4.39 4.86
C ASP A 45 -8.84 3.53 3.65
N PRO A 46 -10.15 3.41 3.38
CA PRO A 46 -10.65 2.66 2.22
C PRO A 46 -10.17 3.21 0.87
N LEU A 47 -9.78 4.49 0.79
CA LEU A 47 -9.27 5.12 -0.43
C LEU A 47 -7.76 4.93 -0.61
N GLN A 48 -7.04 4.52 0.43
CA GLN A 48 -5.62 4.19 0.39
C GLN A 48 -5.33 2.93 1.23
N PRO A 49 -5.92 1.78 0.90
CA PRO A 49 -5.79 0.56 1.71
C PRO A 49 -4.34 0.07 1.83
N PHE A 50 -3.50 0.38 0.84
CA PHE A 50 -2.07 0.11 0.84
C PHE A 50 -1.27 1.39 0.58
N ARG A 51 -0.26 1.62 1.43
CA ARG A 51 0.67 2.76 1.31
C ARG A 51 2.10 2.24 1.24
N VAL A 52 2.85 2.67 0.22
CA VAL A 52 4.29 2.38 0.12
C VAL A 52 5.05 3.46 0.89
N SER A 53 6.04 3.06 1.69
CA SER A 53 6.84 3.96 2.53
C SER A 53 8.28 3.47 2.64
N THR A 54 9.23 4.39 2.61
CA THR A 54 10.66 4.16 2.88
C THR A 54 11.02 4.44 4.34
N ASP A 55 10.10 5.05 5.09
CA ASP A 55 10.30 5.36 6.50
C ASP A 55 10.07 4.10 7.37
N PRO A 56 10.70 4.03 8.56
CA PRO A 56 10.39 3.00 9.54
C PRO A 56 8.90 3.00 9.89
N ALA A 57 8.29 1.82 9.87
CA ALA A 57 6.87 1.66 10.16
C ALA A 57 6.62 0.66 11.32
N PRO A 58 5.51 0.80 12.05
CA PRO A 58 5.13 -0.15 13.08
C PRO A 58 4.91 -1.56 12.48
N PRO A 59 5.50 -2.63 13.02
CA PRO A 59 5.39 -3.98 12.46
C PRO A 59 3.95 -4.47 12.26
N GLY A 60 3.02 -4.05 13.13
CA GLY A 60 1.60 -4.43 13.03
C GLY A 60 0.86 -3.85 11.82
N LEU A 61 1.45 -2.89 11.10
CA LEU A 61 0.89 -2.30 9.89
C LEU A 61 1.58 -2.80 8.62
N ILE A 62 2.75 -3.44 8.74
CA ILE A 62 3.54 -3.89 7.60
C ILE A 62 2.89 -5.16 7.01
N VAL A 63 2.54 -5.09 5.74
CA VAL A 63 2.04 -6.22 4.95
C VAL A 63 3.19 -6.95 4.26
N LEU A 64 4.21 -6.19 3.84
CA LEU A 64 5.39 -6.68 3.16
C LEU A 64 6.51 -5.66 3.35
N GLU A 65 7.73 -6.15 3.54
CA GLU A 65 8.94 -5.34 3.63
C GLU A 65 9.99 -5.90 2.67
N MET A 66 10.64 -5.01 1.93
CA MET A 66 11.77 -5.30 1.04
C MET A 66 13.04 -4.74 1.69
N VAL A 67 14.06 -5.57 1.79
CA VAL A 67 15.38 -5.26 2.35
C VAL A 67 16.46 -5.82 1.43
N ALA A 68 17.59 -5.11 1.31
CA ALA A 68 18.74 -5.52 0.49
C ALA A 68 19.53 -6.67 1.12
#